data_AF-A0A9D2A871-F1
#
_entry.id   AF-A0A9D2A871-F1
#
_cell.length_a   1.000
_cell.length_b   1.000
_cell.length_c   1.000
_cell.angle_alpha   90.00
_cell.angle_beta   90.00
_cell.angle_gamma   90.00
#
_symmetry.space_group_name_H-M   'P 1'
#
loop_
_entity.id
_entity.type
_entity.pdbx_description
1 polymer ?
#
loop_
_entity_poly.entity_id
_entity_poly.type
_entity_poly.pdbx_seq_one_letter_code
_entity_poly.pdbx_strand_id
1 'polypeptide(L)' 'SHDLAVVDSLAHKVLVMQNGRCVEQGTTDEILRAPREDYTRRLLAAAPVPDPARQRERREARHSLLAAQGLAAD' A
#
# COMPACT_ATOMS: atom_id res chain seq x y z
N SER A 1 -0.98 -12.95 2.47
CA SER A 1 -0.83 -12.07 3.64
C SER A 1 -1.35 -10.70 3.27
N HIS A 2 -1.86 -9.92 4.24
CA HIS A 2 -2.21 -8.51 4.06
C HIS A 2 -1.05 -7.58 4.42
N ASP A 3 0.00 -8.12 5.04
CA ASP A 3 1.22 -7.39 5.36
C ASP A 3 2.18 -7.46 4.18
N LEU A 4 2.40 -6.32 3.52
CA LEU A 4 3.25 -6.23 2.35
C LEU A 4 4.75 -6.29 2.68
N ALA A 5 5.18 -5.90 3.89
CA ALA A 5 6.58 -6.00 4.29
C ALA A 5 6.98 -7.47 4.49
N VAL A 6 6.06 -8.27 5.04
CA VAL A 6 6.24 -9.73 5.14
C VAL A 6 6.24 -10.37 3.75
N VAL A 7 5.39 -9.90 2.83
CA VAL A 7 5.39 -10.40 1.45
C VAL A 7 6.70 -10.07 0.74
N ASP A 8 7.18 -8.84 0.83
CA ASP A 8 8.44 -8.40 0.20
C ASP A 8 9.66 -9.18 0.70
N SER A 9 9.66 -9.55 1.99
CA SER A 9 10.80 -10.26 2.60
C SER A 9 10.80 -11.78 2.41
N LEU A 10 9.64 -12.41 2.23
CA LEU A 10 9.52 -13.88 2.26
C LEU A 10 9.00 -14.51 0.96
N ALA A 11 8.26 -13.76 0.14
CA ALA A 11 7.62 -14.32 -1.04
C ALA A 11 8.51 -14.21 -2.28
N HIS A 12 8.52 -15.27 -3.10
CA HIS A 12 9.11 -15.25 -4.44
C HIS A 12 8.07 -14.88 -5.52
N LYS A 13 6.82 -15.28 -5.29
CA LYS A 13 5.67 -15.02 -6.19
C LYS A 13 4.49 -14.54 -5.38
N VAL A 14 3.71 -13.65 -5.96
CA VAL A 14 2.54 -13.02 -5.33
C VAL A 14 1.33 -13.18 -6.23
N LEU A 15 0.18 -13.47 -5.63
CA LEU A 15 -1.13 -13.43 -6.26
C LEU A 15 -1.99 -12.42 -5.50
N VAL A 16 -2.57 -11.48 -6.24
CA VAL A 16 -3.47 -10.45 -5.72
C VAL A 16 -4.90 -10.89 -6.01
N MET A 17 -5.75 -10.80 -4.98
CA MET A 17 -7.18 -11.13 -5.10
C MET A 17 -8.06 -9.92 -4.84
N GLN A 18 -9.18 -9.86 -5.57
CA GLN A 18 -10.28 -8.94 -5.30
C GLN A 18 -11.60 -9.71 -5.41
N ASN A 19 -12.48 -9.62 -4.41
CA ASN A 19 -13.80 -10.24 -4.41
C ASN A 19 -13.78 -11.75 -4.76
N GLY A 20 -12.80 -12.48 -4.21
CA GLY A 20 -12.65 -13.92 -4.44
C GLY A 20 -12.04 -14.31 -5.80
N ARG A 21 -11.59 -13.34 -6.62
CA ARG A 21 -10.96 -13.60 -7.92
C ARG A 21 -9.49 -13.21 -7.92
N CYS A 22 -8.67 -14.00 -8.60
CA CYS A 22 -7.29 -13.62 -8.93
C CYS A 22 -7.34 -12.49 -9.94
N VAL A 23 -6.78 -11.33 -9.57
CA VAL A 23 -6.73 -10.16 -10.46
C VAL A 23 -5.34 -9.92 -11.01
N GLU A 24 -4.28 -10.30 -10.29
CA GLU A 24 -2.91 -10.18 -10.76
C GLU A 24 -2.02 -11.26 -10.15
N GLN A 25 -1.05 -11.77 -10.91
CA GLN A 25 -0.06 -12.73 -10.41
C GLN A 25 1.29 -12.52 -11.10
N GLY A 26 2.37 -12.61 -10.33
CA GLY A 26 3.73 -12.44 -10.84
C GLY A 26 4.78 -12.72 -9.78
N THR A 27 6.02 -12.38 -10.09
CA THR A 27 7.08 -12.26 -9.08
C THR A 27 6.75 -11.15 -8.08
N THR A 28 7.35 -11.21 -6.90
CA THR A 28 7.19 -10.17 -5.88
C THR A 28 7.57 -8.79 -6.42
N ASP A 29 8.65 -8.69 -7.20
CA ASP A 29 9.09 -7.43 -7.81
C ASP A 29 8.10 -6.90 -8.85
N GLU A 30 7.58 -7.76 -9.73
CA GLU A 30 6.55 -7.35 -10.71
C GLU A 30 5.32 -6.80 -10.00
N ILE A 31 4.87 -7.46 -8.94
CA ILE A 31 3.65 -7.05 -8.23
C ILE A 31 3.86 -5.82 -7.37
N LEU A 32 4.96 -5.74 -6.60
CA LEU A 32 5.17 -4.66 -5.64
C LEU A 32 5.80 -3.41 -6.24
N ARG A 33 6.63 -3.54 -7.30
CA ARG A 33 7.36 -2.41 -7.90
C ARG A 33 6.78 -1.97 -9.25
N ALA A 34 6.22 -2.89 -10.03
CA ALA A 34 5.70 -2.61 -11.37
C ALA A 34 4.28 -3.20 -11.62
N PRO A 35 3.31 -2.94 -10.71
CA PRO A 35 1.97 -3.50 -10.80
C PRO A 35 1.26 -3.07 -12.09
N ARG A 36 0.62 -4.02 -12.77
CA ARG A 36 -0.11 -3.81 -14.03
C ARG A 36 -1.59 -3.50 -13.80
N GLU A 37 -2.20 -4.03 -12.75
CA GLU A 37 -3.60 -3.78 -12.45
C GLU A 37 -3.83 -2.50 -11.64
N ASP A 38 -4.87 -1.75 -11.99
CA ASP A 38 -5.27 -0.53 -11.26
C ASP A 38 -5.67 -0.82 -9.81
N TYR A 39 -6.22 -2.01 -9.56
CA TYR A 39 -6.53 -2.42 -8.20
C TYR A 39 -5.26 -2.61 -7.37
N THR A 40 -4.26 -3.30 -7.90
CA THR A 40 -2.98 -3.54 -7.23
C THR A 40 -2.25 -2.22 -6.96
N ARG A 41 -2.23 -1.29 -7.94
CA ARG A 41 -1.69 0.07 -7.75
C ARG A 41 -2.35 0.80 -6.56
N ARG A 42 -3.69 0.76 -6.49
CA ARG A 42 -4.44 1.40 -5.39
C ARG A 42 -4.18 0.73 -4.04
N LEU A 43 -4.10 -0.60 -4.01
CA LEU A 43 -3.78 -1.37 -2.81
C LEU A 43 -2.39 -1.00 -2.27
N LEU A 44 -1.39 -0.92 -3.15
CA LEU A 44 -0.03 -0.55 -2.78
C LEU A 44 0.07 0.91 -2.30
N ALA A 45 -0.63 1.82 -2.96
CA ALA A 45 -0.67 3.24 -2.56
C ALA A 45 -1.31 3.45 -1.18
N ALA A 46 -2.25 2.58 -0.80
CA ALA A 46 -2.90 2.59 0.51
C ALA A 46 -2.03 1.95 1.61
N ALA A 47 -0.98 1.22 1.25
CA ALA A 47 -0.14 0.52 2.22
C ALA A 47 0.69 1.50 3.05
N PRO A 48 0.91 1.19 4.35
CA PRO A 48 1.84 1.93 5.17
C PRO A 48 3.28 1.74 4.65
N VAL A 49 4.06 2.82 4.69
CA VAL A 49 5.46 2.78 4.27
C VAL A 49 6.27 2.01 5.34
N PRO A 50 7.18 1.09 4.96
CA PRO A 50 7.90 0.26 5.93
C PRO A 50 8.78 1.06 6.91
N ASP A 51 9.33 2.19 6.46
CA ASP A 51 10.14 3.08 7.28
C ASP A 51 9.25 3.81 8.31
N PRO A 52 9.41 3.53 9.62
CA PRO A 52 8.58 4.14 10.66
C PRO A 52 8.72 5.66 10.74
N ALA A 53 9.86 6.23 10.33
CA ALA A 53 10.07 7.67 10.30
C ALA A 53 9.27 8.31 9.16
N ARG A 54 9.44 7.80 7.93
CA ARG A 54 8.62 8.22 6.78
C ARG A 54 7.12 8.02 7.01
N GLN A 55 6.74 6.95 7.71
CA GLN A 55 5.33 6.71 8.04
C GLN A 55 4.78 7.72 9.03
N ARG A 56 5.60 8.29 9.94
CA ARG A 56 5.18 9.40 10.82
C ARG A 56 5.03 10.70 10.04
N GLU A 57 6.02 11.04 9.21
CA GLU A 57 5.99 12.24 8.35
C GLU A 57 4.73 12.28 7.48
N ARG A 58 4.34 11.17 6.85
CA ARG A 58 3.11 11.10 6.03
C ARG A 58 1.84 11.30 6.85
N ARG A 59 1.80 10.82 8.11
CA ARG A 59 0.65 11.03 9.01
C ARG A 59 0.55 12.49 9.42
N GLU A 60 1.66 13.11 9.79
CA GLU A 60 1.73 14.52 10.15
C GLU A 60 1.33 15.41 8.98
N ALA A 61 1.90 15.17 7.79
CA ALA A 61 1.54 15.90 6.57
C ALA A 61 0.04 15.77 6.26
N ARG A 62 -0.54 14.57 6.41
CA ARG A 62 -1.98 14.35 6.24
C ARG A 62 -2.79 15.14 7.28
N HIS A 63 -2.36 15.15 8.53
CA HIS A 63 -3.03 15.88 9.62
C HIS A 63 -3.00 17.40 9.39
N SER A 64 -1.83 17.94 8.97
CA SER A 64 -1.67 19.35 8.60
C SER A 64 -2.55 19.74 7.42
N LEU A 65 -2.67 18.89 6.40
CA LEU A 65 -3.55 19.12 5.25
C LEU A 65 -5.03 19.16 5.66
N LEU A 66 -5.48 18.22 6.49
CA LEU A 66 -6.86 18.17 6.98
C LEU A 66 -7.19 19.37 7.88
N ALA A 67 -6.26 19.78 8.74
CA ALA A 67 -6.39 20.97 9.57
C ALA A 67 -6.46 22.25 8.73
N ALA A 68 -5.60 22.39 7.72
CA ALA A 68 -5.61 23.52 6.80
C ALA A 68 -6.90 23.61 5.96
N GLN A 69 -7.57 22.48 5.72
CA GLN A 69 -8.85 22.41 5.00
C GLN A 69 -10.08 22.55 5.91
N GLY A 70 -9.90 22.77 7.21
CA GLY A 70 -11.02 22.87 8.17
C GLY A 70 -11.83 21.58 8.33
N LEU A 71 -11.26 20.43 7.95
CA LEU A 71 -11.90 19.11 7.95
C LEU A 71 -11.46 18.22 9.14
N ALA A 72 -10.66 18.75 10.06
CA ALA A 72 -10.33 18.05 11.30
C ALA A 72 -11.53 18.17 12.27
N ALA A 73 -12.30 17.10 12.39
CA ALA A 73 -13.43 17.00 13.32
C ALA A 73 -12.97 16.81 14.77
N ASP A 74 -13.78 17.34 15.70
CA ASP A 74 -13.74 17.18 17.17
C ASP A 74 -13.61 15.73 17.66
#